data_AF-A0A661S764-F1
#
_entry.id   AF-A0A661S764-F1
#
_cell.length_a   1.000
_cell.length_b   1.000
_cell.length_c   1.000
_cell.angle_alpha   90.00
_cell.angle_beta   90.00
_cell.angle_gamma   90.00
#
_symmetry.space_group_name_H-M   'P 1'
#
loop_
_entity.id
_entity.type
_entity.pdbx_description
1 polymer ?
#
loop_
_entity_poly.entity_id
_entity_poly.type
_entity_poly.pdbx_seq_one_letter_code
_entity_poly.pdbx_strand_id
1 'polypeptide(L)'
;MLMSIDTQHNRSWEEFFEQAAKDTSSYLWSVEEWADPSEDIQQDYLLITILSSRRRSHLAIEQMNADLPEEYASYKEPLVAMKQKTEKLLNDLYISDCEKIQAVIDNEVISRLDMLEEGLQKVRRIDQNRNLFEDSEWMDVNLREAASDFLIPFQDMALTNEELRETPFRKKTDSRIFQKKFAEIEERFKCWFGHFHLIHDRLRYLRAREYDSGTWWFASIPEPDDIPEEKIPEKAMAGFRKTFQEAGASKQPYCPESDDAEAYASYMLDIRKNRQFHEHLLTCRFCLDLVLDKRIKHWASKDN
;
A
#
# COMPACT_ATOMS: atom_id res chain seq x y z
N MET A 1 -38.22 15.42 2.84
CA MET A 1 -37.13 15.31 3.83
C MET A 1 -36.98 13.83 4.11
N LEU A 2 -36.23 13.14 3.24
CA LEU A 2 -36.02 11.69 3.35
C LEU A 2 -35.13 11.47 4.58
N MET A 3 -35.56 10.61 5.49
CA MET A 3 -34.76 10.25 6.65
C MET A 3 -33.58 9.41 6.16
N SER A 4 -32.35 9.84 6.47
CA SER A 4 -31.14 9.03 6.29
C SER A 4 -31.29 7.76 7.11
N ILE A 5 -31.57 6.64 6.44
CA ILE A 5 -31.46 5.31 7.05
C ILE A 5 -30.00 4.91 6.83
N ASP A 6 -29.21 4.98 7.90
CA ASP A 6 -27.79 4.63 7.86
C ASP A 6 -27.63 3.13 7.60
N THR A 7 -26.72 2.76 6.69
CA THR A 7 -26.34 1.36 6.44
C THR A 7 -25.45 0.84 7.57
N GLN A 8 -25.08 -0.45 7.58
CA GLN A 8 -24.09 -0.99 8.53
C GLN A 8 -22.70 -0.34 8.38
N HIS A 9 -22.49 0.43 7.32
CA HIS A 9 -21.43 1.40 7.14
C HIS A 9 -22.04 2.79 7.33
N ASN A 10 -21.36 3.76 7.93
CA ASN A 10 -21.85 5.15 8.13
C ASN A 10 -22.08 5.92 6.80
N ARG A 11 -22.91 5.39 5.89
CA ARG A 11 -23.17 5.83 4.52
C ARG A 11 -24.68 5.74 4.28
N SER A 12 -25.23 6.76 3.63
CA SER A 12 -26.65 6.76 3.26
C SER A 12 -26.93 5.81 2.08
N TRP A 13 -28.17 5.37 1.94
CA TRP A 13 -28.58 4.57 0.78
C TRP A 13 -28.40 5.31 -0.55
N GLU A 14 -28.59 6.63 -0.59
CA GLU A 14 -28.37 7.43 -1.79
C GLU A 14 -26.91 7.35 -2.27
N GLU A 15 -25.96 7.56 -1.37
CA GLU A 15 -24.54 7.46 -1.68
C GLU A 15 -24.17 6.02 -2.06
N PHE A 16 -24.77 5.02 -1.40
CA PHE A 16 -24.57 3.61 -1.73
C PHE A 16 -24.97 3.30 -3.17
N PHE A 17 -26.14 3.77 -3.61
CA PHE A 17 -26.63 3.59 -4.98
C PHE A 17 -25.77 4.33 -6.00
N GLU A 18 -25.28 5.53 -5.69
CA GLU A 18 -24.36 6.26 -6.56
C GLU A 18 -23.07 5.47 -6.82
N GLN A 19 -22.48 4.90 -5.76
CA GLN A 19 -21.30 4.05 -5.91
C GLN A 19 -21.61 2.78 -6.69
N ALA A 20 -22.74 2.13 -6.40
CA ALA A 20 -23.12 0.88 -7.06
C ALA A 20 -23.39 1.10 -8.56
N ALA A 21 -23.97 2.25 -8.90
CA ALA A 21 -24.15 2.68 -10.27
C ALA A 21 -22.80 2.94 -10.95
N LYS A 22 -21.87 3.63 -10.29
CA LYS A 22 -20.52 3.87 -10.81
C LYS A 22 -19.76 2.58 -11.07
N ASP A 23 -19.77 1.63 -10.13
CA ASP A 23 -19.06 0.36 -10.27
C ASP A 23 -19.70 -0.53 -11.35
N THR A 24 -21.04 -0.60 -11.40
CA THR A 24 -21.73 -1.40 -12.43
C THR A 24 -21.58 -0.77 -13.83
N SER A 25 -21.57 0.56 -13.92
CA SER A 25 -21.33 1.26 -15.20
C SER A 25 -19.88 1.12 -15.66
N SER A 26 -18.92 1.20 -14.73
CA SER A 26 -17.48 0.98 -15.04
C SER A 26 -17.24 -0.45 -15.51
N TYR A 27 -17.94 -1.42 -14.90
CA TYR A 27 -17.92 -2.81 -15.35
C TYR A 27 -18.47 -2.95 -16.78
N LEU A 28 -19.65 -2.38 -17.07
CA LEU A 28 -20.21 -2.42 -18.43
C LEU A 28 -19.28 -1.77 -19.45
N TRP A 29 -18.85 -0.54 -19.16
CA TRP A 29 -17.97 0.23 -20.05
C TRP A 29 -16.68 -0.54 -20.36
N SER A 30 -16.00 -1.07 -19.34
CA SER A 30 -14.73 -1.76 -19.56
C SER A 30 -14.87 -3.06 -20.37
N VAL A 31 -15.99 -3.77 -20.26
CA VAL A 31 -16.31 -4.93 -21.12
C VAL A 31 -16.60 -4.50 -22.55
N GLU A 32 -17.34 -3.40 -22.75
CA GLU A 32 -17.63 -2.86 -24.09
C GLU A 32 -16.34 -2.34 -24.76
N GLU A 33 -15.50 -1.62 -24.01
CA GLU A 33 -14.22 -1.05 -24.46
C GLU A 33 -13.18 -2.14 -24.78
N TRP A 34 -13.22 -3.31 -24.13
CA TRP A 34 -12.31 -4.41 -24.49
C TRP A 34 -12.50 -4.88 -25.93
N ALA A 35 -13.74 -4.91 -26.41
CA ALA A 35 -14.07 -5.41 -27.75
C ALA A 35 -13.59 -4.45 -28.85
N ASP A 36 -13.60 -3.15 -28.58
CA ASP A 36 -13.15 -2.10 -29.50
C ASP A 36 -12.39 -1.01 -28.70
N PRO A 37 -11.12 -1.26 -28.32
CA PRO A 37 -10.40 -0.39 -27.41
C PRO A 37 -9.96 0.89 -28.09
N SER A 38 -10.26 2.03 -27.46
CA SER A 38 -9.70 3.33 -27.82
C SER A 38 -8.17 3.29 -27.82
N GLU A 39 -7.52 4.04 -28.73
CA GLU A 39 -6.08 4.00 -28.98
C GLU A 39 -5.21 4.22 -27.72
N ASP A 40 -5.69 4.99 -26.75
CA ASP A 40 -4.94 5.37 -25.55
C ASP A 40 -5.12 4.38 -24.38
N ILE A 41 -6.04 3.42 -24.47
CA ILE A 41 -6.41 2.57 -23.34
C ILE A 41 -5.65 1.25 -23.36
N GLN A 42 -4.89 1.01 -22.28
CA GLN A 42 -4.12 -0.21 -22.10
C GLN A 42 -5.02 -1.40 -21.73
N GLN A 43 -4.69 -2.59 -22.25
CA GLN A 43 -5.50 -3.80 -22.07
C GLN A 43 -5.48 -4.30 -20.63
N ASP A 44 -4.34 -4.23 -19.95
CA ASP A 44 -4.25 -4.54 -18.53
C ASP A 44 -5.17 -3.68 -17.66
N TYR A 45 -5.22 -2.38 -17.92
CA TYR A 45 -6.10 -1.46 -17.22
C TYR A 45 -7.57 -1.85 -17.40
N LEU A 46 -7.97 -2.18 -18.63
CA LEU A 46 -9.32 -2.68 -18.90
C LEU A 46 -9.60 -3.97 -18.15
N LEU A 47 -8.70 -4.95 -18.21
CA LEU A 47 -8.92 -6.24 -17.54
C LEU A 47 -9.02 -6.10 -16.02
N ILE A 48 -8.15 -5.29 -15.41
CA ILE A 48 -8.19 -5.00 -13.97
C ILE A 48 -9.50 -4.28 -13.62
N THR A 49 -9.96 -3.35 -14.46
CA THR A 49 -11.24 -2.65 -14.26
C THR A 49 -12.41 -3.62 -14.38
N ILE A 50 -12.43 -4.50 -15.40
CA ILE A 50 -13.44 -5.54 -15.57
C ILE A 50 -13.54 -6.39 -14.30
N LEU A 51 -12.40 -6.92 -13.82
CA LEU A 51 -12.37 -7.84 -12.69
C LEU A 51 -12.75 -7.12 -11.38
N SER A 52 -12.09 -6.00 -11.06
CA SER A 52 -12.36 -5.27 -9.82
C SER A 52 -13.78 -4.69 -9.75
N SER A 53 -14.29 -4.11 -10.83
CA SER A 53 -15.66 -3.58 -10.89
C SER A 53 -16.72 -4.69 -10.91
N ARG A 54 -16.44 -5.84 -11.54
CA ARG A 54 -17.31 -7.03 -11.45
C ARG A 54 -17.48 -7.46 -10.00
N ARG A 55 -16.38 -7.56 -9.25
CA ARG A 55 -16.42 -7.93 -7.83
C ARG A 55 -17.24 -6.94 -7.00
N ARG A 56 -16.97 -5.64 -7.15
CA ARG A 56 -17.72 -4.59 -6.45
C ARG A 56 -19.21 -4.62 -6.79
N SER A 57 -19.56 -4.80 -8.07
CA SER A 57 -20.95 -4.92 -8.50
C SER A 57 -21.63 -6.16 -7.90
N HIS A 58 -20.94 -7.30 -7.80
CA HIS A 58 -21.45 -8.47 -7.07
C HIS A 58 -21.77 -8.14 -5.61
N LEU A 59 -20.79 -7.62 -4.88
CA LEU A 59 -20.93 -7.31 -3.45
C LEU A 59 -22.01 -6.26 -3.19
N ALA A 60 -22.10 -5.23 -4.04
CA ALA A 60 -23.14 -4.22 -3.94
C ALA A 60 -24.55 -4.82 -4.04
N ILE A 61 -24.78 -5.70 -5.02
CA ILE A 61 -26.07 -6.38 -5.20
C ILE A 61 -26.36 -7.36 -4.07
N GLU A 62 -25.34 -8.09 -3.58
CA GLU A 62 -25.47 -8.98 -2.42
C GLU A 62 -25.92 -8.22 -1.17
N GLN A 63 -25.30 -7.07 -0.89
CA GLN A 63 -25.67 -6.23 0.23
C GLN A 63 -27.08 -5.62 0.07
N MET A 64 -27.45 -5.20 -1.14
CA MET A 64 -28.83 -4.80 -1.46
C MET A 64 -29.84 -5.97 -1.38
N ASN A 65 -29.41 -7.24 -1.40
CA ASN A 65 -30.30 -8.37 -1.16
C ASN A 65 -30.53 -8.59 0.33
N ALA A 66 -29.56 -8.25 1.18
CA ALA A 66 -29.63 -8.45 2.62
C ALA A 66 -30.44 -7.35 3.33
N ASP A 67 -30.13 -6.08 3.06
CA ASP A 67 -30.50 -4.98 3.96
C ASP A 67 -31.32 -3.84 3.30
N LEU A 68 -31.75 -3.99 2.04
CA LEU A 68 -32.36 -2.90 1.28
C LEU A 68 -33.75 -2.50 1.82
N PRO A 69 -33.99 -1.21 2.14
CA PRO A 69 -35.31 -0.71 2.49
C PRO A 69 -36.28 -0.76 1.31
N GLU A 70 -37.55 -1.03 1.58
CA GLU A 70 -38.61 -1.17 0.55
C GLU A 70 -38.72 0.06 -0.36
N GLU A 71 -38.54 1.27 0.19
CA GLU A 71 -38.60 2.53 -0.55
C GLU A 71 -37.52 2.66 -1.64
N TYR A 72 -36.43 1.90 -1.53
CA TYR A 72 -35.35 1.89 -2.51
C TYR A 72 -35.38 0.70 -3.48
N ALA A 73 -36.36 -0.19 -3.37
CA ALA A 73 -36.43 -1.42 -4.17
C ALA A 73 -36.38 -1.16 -5.69
N SER A 74 -37.02 -0.09 -6.16
CA SER A 74 -37.07 0.27 -7.58
C SER A 74 -35.71 0.70 -8.16
N TYR A 75 -34.80 1.24 -7.35
CA TYR A 75 -33.46 1.68 -7.82
C TYR A 75 -32.50 0.51 -8.03
N LYS A 76 -32.77 -0.64 -7.40
CA LYS A 76 -31.96 -1.85 -7.56
C LYS A 76 -32.17 -2.54 -8.90
N GLU A 77 -33.40 -2.53 -9.42
CA GLU A 77 -33.75 -3.27 -10.64
C GLU A 77 -32.90 -2.85 -11.87
N PRO A 78 -32.68 -1.55 -12.15
CA PRO A 78 -31.80 -1.12 -13.23
C PRO A 78 -30.36 -1.63 -13.08
N LEU A 79 -29.81 -1.65 -11.85
CA LEU A 79 -28.45 -2.12 -11.59
C LEU A 79 -28.33 -3.63 -11.82
N VAL A 80 -29.33 -4.40 -11.38
CA VAL A 80 -29.38 -5.85 -11.63
C VAL A 80 -29.48 -6.14 -13.13
N ALA A 81 -30.34 -5.43 -13.85
CA ALA A 81 -30.48 -5.58 -15.30
C ALA A 81 -29.19 -5.21 -16.04
N MET A 82 -28.54 -4.10 -15.67
CA MET A 82 -27.25 -3.69 -16.25
C MET A 82 -26.19 -4.76 -16.01
N LYS A 83 -26.05 -5.23 -14.76
CA LYS A 83 -25.10 -6.28 -14.40
C LYS A 83 -25.35 -7.57 -15.20
N GLN A 84 -26.60 -8.00 -15.35
CA GLN A 84 -26.93 -9.20 -16.14
C GLN A 84 -26.57 -9.04 -17.62
N LYS A 85 -26.81 -7.86 -18.21
CA LYS A 85 -26.35 -7.53 -19.57
C LYS A 85 -24.82 -7.64 -19.64
N THR A 86 -24.09 -7.05 -18.70
CA THR A 86 -22.62 -7.08 -18.67
C THR A 86 -22.08 -8.50 -18.52
N GLU A 87 -22.64 -9.33 -17.63
CA GLU A 87 -22.23 -10.73 -17.49
C GLU A 87 -22.41 -11.52 -18.79
N LYS A 88 -23.48 -11.23 -19.56
CA LYS A 88 -23.66 -11.86 -20.87
C LYS A 88 -22.54 -11.45 -21.84
N LEU A 89 -22.27 -10.15 -21.94
CA LEU A 89 -21.19 -9.62 -22.79
C LEU A 89 -19.82 -10.18 -22.39
N LEU A 90 -19.53 -10.25 -21.09
CA LEU A 90 -18.28 -10.82 -20.58
C LEU A 90 -18.15 -12.30 -20.96
N ASN A 91 -19.22 -13.08 -20.85
CA ASN A 91 -19.17 -14.49 -21.24
C ASN A 91 -18.93 -14.66 -22.75
N ASP A 92 -19.55 -13.83 -23.59
CA ASP A 92 -19.34 -13.84 -25.04
C ASP A 92 -17.89 -13.45 -25.37
N LEU A 93 -17.37 -12.39 -24.75
CA LEU A 93 -15.97 -11.95 -24.85
C LEU A 93 -15.01 -13.06 -24.39
N TYR A 94 -15.30 -13.73 -23.27
CA TYR A 94 -14.45 -14.79 -22.75
C TYR A 94 -14.50 -16.08 -23.59
N ILE A 95 -15.49 -16.22 -24.47
CA ILE A 95 -15.52 -17.29 -25.47
C ILE A 95 -14.64 -16.91 -26.66
N SER A 96 -14.61 -15.65 -27.09
CA SER A 96 -13.83 -15.20 -28.25
C SER A 96 -12.35 -14.93 -27.93
N ASP A 97 -12.05 -14.39 -26.75
CA ASP A 97 -10.78 -13.72 -26.45
C ASP A 97 -9.98 -14.38 -25.32
N CYS A 98 -10.31 -15.61 -24.92
CA CYS A 98 -9.68 -16.23 -23.74
C CYS A 98 -8.15 -16.29 -23.81
N GLU A 99 -7.57 -16.53 -25.00
CA GLU A 99 -6.12 -16.55 -25.19
C GLU A 99 -5.49 -15.16 -25.03
N LYS A 100 -6.16 -14.11 -25.53
CA LYS A 100 -5.74 -12.72 -25.38
C LYS A 100 -5.79 -12.30 -23.91
N ILE A 101 -6.87 -12.64 -23.21
CA ILE A 101 -7.02 -12.39 -21.77
C ILE A 101 -5.91 -13.08 -20.98
N GLN A 102 -5.64 -14.36 -21.28
CA GLN A 102 -4.55 -15.10 -20.65
C GLN A 102 -3.20 -14.40 -20.90
N ALA A 103 -2.92 -13.97 -22.13
CA ALA A 103 -1.68 -13.26 -22.45
C ALA A 103 -1.53 -11.93 -21.70
N VAL A 104 -2.62 -11.17 -21.54
CA VAL A 104 -2.62 -9.92 -20.75
C VAL A 104 -2.35 -10.21 -19.27
N ILE A 105 -2.92 -11.30 -18.74
CA ILE A 105 -2.66 -11.73 -17.35
C ILE A 105 -1.19 -12.10 -17.17
N ASP A 106 -0.66 -12.96 -18.04
CA ASP A 106 0.69 -13.52 -17.93
C ASP A 106 1.81 -12.49 -18.09
N ASN A 107 1.51 -11.35 -18.71
CA ASN A 107 2.49 -10.31 -18.99
C ASN A 107 2.16 -9.01 -18.25
N GLU A 108 1.13 -8.30 -18.71
CA GLU A 108 0.89 -6.91 -18.31
C GLU A 108 0.35 -6.82 -16.88
N VAL A 109 -0.64 -7.64 -16.51
CA VAL A 109 -1.19 -7.65 -15.14
C VAL A 109 -0.15 -8.14 -14.12
N ILE A 110 0.66 -9.14 -14.47
CA ILE A 110 1.79 -9.55 -13.61
C ILE A 110 2.83 -8.43 -13.45
N SER A 111 3.07 -7.62 -14.50
CA SER A 111 3.96 -6.45 -14.41
C SER A 111 3.39 -5.38 -13.47
N ARG A 112 2.07 -5.22 -13.37
CA ARG A 112 1.45 -4.32 -12.38
C ARG A 112 1.73 -4.75 -10.95
N LEU A 113 1.87 -6.06 -10.69
CA LEU A 113 2.30 -6.53 -9.38
C LEU A 113 3.76 -6.13 -9.04
N ASP A 114 4.65 -6.01 -10.03
CA ASP A 114 5.99 -5.46 -9.78
C ASP A 114 5.93 -3.99 -9.38
N MET A 115 5.13 -3.19 -10.09
CA MET A 115 4.91 -1.78 -9.74
C MET A 115 4.29 -1.64 -8.34
N LEU A 116 3.40 -2.54 -7.96
CA LEU A 116 2.77 -2.56 -6.65
C LEU A 116 3.80 -2.85 -5.54
N GLU A 117 4.68 -3.83 -5.76
CA GLU A 117 5.80 -4.12 -4.85
C GLU A 117 6.75 -2.91 -4.74
N GLU A 118 7.10 -2.25 -5.85
CA GLU A 118 7.90 -1.03 -5.83
C GLU A 118 7.24 0.10 -5.03
N GLY A 119 5.91 0.25 -5.17
CA GLY A 119 5.11 1.18 -4.37
C GLY A 119 5.18 0.90 -2.88
N LEU A 120 5.06 -0.38 -2.48
CA LEU A 120 5.19 -0.80 -1.09
C LEU A 120 6.59 -0.48 -0.52
N GLN A 121 7.64 -0.76 -1.30
CA GLN A 121 9.03 -0.45 -0.94
C GLN A 121 9.25 1.07 -0.81
N LYS A 122 8.61 1.87 -1.67
CA LYS A 122 8.68 3.34 -1.62
C LYS A 122 8.11 3.87 -0.30
N VAL A 123 6.94 3.39 0.13
CA VAL A 123 6.33 3.75 1.42
C VAL A 123 7.29 3.45 2.57
N ARG A 124 7.80 2.20 2.63
CA ARG A 124 8.77 1.79 3.66
C ARG A 124 10.01 2.68 3.69
N ARG A 125 10.61 2.98 2.54
CA ARG A 125 11.82 3.82 2.47
C ARG A 125 11.58 5.25 2.93
N ILE A 126 10.45 5.85 2.54
CA ILE A 126 10.10 7.22 2.96
C ILE A 126 9.97 7.26 4.48
N ASP A 127 9.23 6.32 5.05
CA ASP A 127 9.02 6.25 6.50
C ASP A 127 10.32 6.00 7.28
N GLN A 128 11.15 5.05 6.83
CA GLN A 128 12.46 4.81 7.45
C GLN A 128 13.39 6.04 7.39
N ASN A 129 13.35 6.79 6.28
CA ASN A 129 14.16 7.99 6.11
C ASN A 129 13.62 9.19 6.90
N ARG A 130 12.34 9.19 7.28
CA ARG A 130 11.73 10.26 8.07
C ARG A 130 12.47 10.48 9.40
N ASN A 131 12.91 9.41 10.04
CA ASN A 131 13.69 9.45 11.29
C ASN A 131 15.06 10.13 11.15
N LEU A 132 15.51 10.43 9.93
CA LEU A 132 16.79 11.09 9.65
C LEU A 132 16.68 12.61 9.61
N PHE A 133 15.47 13.19 9.62
CA PHE A 133 15.24 14.64 9.45
C PHE A 133 14.39 15.20 10.59
N GLU A 134 14.90 16.23 11.28
CA GLU A 134 14.22 16.88 12.41
C GLU A 134 12.96 17.68 12.00
N ASP A 135 12.88 18.12 10.74
CA ASP A 135 11.75 18.86 10.17
C ASP A 135 11.25 18.14 8.90
N SER A 136 10.18 17.35 9.06
CA SER A 136 9.80 16.30 8.10
C SER A 136 8.38 16.45 7.52
N GLU A 137 7.77 17.63 7.61
CA GLU A 137 6.42 17.87 7.05
C GLU A 137 6.31 17.46 5.56
N TRP A 138 7.35 17.73 4.77
CA TRP A 138 7.39 17.32 3.36
C TRP A 138 7.51 15.79 3.19
N MET A 139 8.12 15.08 4.14
CA MET A 139 8.14 13.61 4.15
C MET A 139 6.77 13.04 4.52
N ASP A 140 6.02 13.69 5.41
CA ASP A 140 4.66 13.29 5.76
C ASP A 140 3.73 13.40 4.55
N VAL A 141 3.85 14.48 3.78
CA VAL A 141 3.12 14.64 2.50
C VAL A 141 3.51 13.53 1.52
N ASN A 142 4.81 13.30 1.31
CA ASN A 142 5.29 12.24 0.43
C ASN A 142 4.83 10.85 0.86
N LEU A 143 4.79 10.57 2.17
CA LEU A 143 4.33 9.30 2.70
C LEU A 143 2.84 9.12 2.43
N ARG A 144 2.03 10.17 2.66
CA ARG A 144 0.58 10.13 2.37
C ARG A 144 0.29 9.89 0.90
N GLU A 145 1.04 10.53 0.01
CA GLU A 145 0.92 10.34 -1.45
C GLU A 145 1.33 8.92 -1.85
N ALA A 146 2.53 8.48 -1.49
CA ALA A 146 3.03 7.16 -1.83
C ALA A 146 2.13 6.03 -1.28
N ALA A 147 1.61 6.19 -0.07
CA ALA A 147 0.68 5.25 0.52
C ALA A 147 -0.65 5.20 -0.25
N SER A 148 -1.16 6.34 -0.71
CA SER A 148 -2.40 6.39 -1.50
C SER A 148 -2.22 5.78 -2.89
N ASP A 149 -1.08 6.07 -3.52
CA ASP A 149 -0.68 5.49 -4.81
C ASP A 149 -0.51 3.97 -4.72
N PHE A 150 -0.23 3.43 -3.54
CA PHE A 150 -0.15 1.99 -3.30
C PHE A 150 -1.53 1.36 -3.01
N LEU A 151 -2.30 1.94 -2.09
CA LEU A 151 -3.49 1.28 -1.55
C LEU A 151 -4.62 1.08 -2.56
N ILE A 152 -4.83 2.05 -3.46
CA ILE A 152 -5.87 1.92 -4.50
C ILE A 152 -5.55 0.75 -5.45
N PRO A 153 -4.37 0.71 -6.09
CA PRO A 153 -3.98 -0.44 -6.90
C PRO A 153 -3.92 -1.75 -6.11
N PHE A 154 -3.48 -1.73 -4.85
CA PHE A 154 -3.48 -2.92 -3.99
C PHE A 154 -4.87 -3.52 -3.86
N GLN A 155 -5.88 -2.69 -3.56
CA GLN A 155 -7.26 -3.13 -3.45
C GLN A 155 -7.80 -3.66 -4.78
N ASP A 156 -7.51 -2.98 -5.91
CA ASP A 156 -7.94 -3.45 -7.23
C ASP A 156 -7.30 -4.81 -7.57
N MET A 157 -6.04 -5.05 -7.18
CA MET A 157 -5.38 -6.36 -7.32
C MET A 157 -5.99 -7.42 -6.39
N ALA A 158 -6.38 -7.06 -5.17
CA ALA A 158 -7.05 -7.96 -4.24
C ALA A 158 -8.38 -8.46 -4.82
N LEU A 159 -9.22 -7.55 -5.32
CA LEU A 159 -10.48 -7.89 -5.98
C LEU A 159 -10.26 -8.71 -7.25
N THR A 160 -9.23 -8.37 -8.02
CA THR A 160 -8.81 -9.13 -9.21
C THR A 160 -8.45 -10.57 -8.85
N ASN A 161 -7.67 -10.78 -7.79
CA ASN A 161 -7.29 -12.10 -7.28
C ASN A 161 -8.51 -12.95 -6.89
N GLU A 162 -9.52 -12.34 -6.29
CA GLU A 162 -10.79 -13.02 -5.97
C GLU A 162 -11.54 -13.44 -7.24
N GLU A 163 -11.74 -12.53 -8.18
CA GLU A 163 -12.50 -12.81 -9.40
C GLU A 163 -11.81 -13.81 -10.34
N LEU A 164 -10.48 -13.87 -10.34
CA LEU A 164 -9.73 -14.90 -11.06
C LEU A 164 -9.99 -16.32 -10.50
N ARG A 165 -10.52 -16.44 -9.27
CA ARG A 165 -10.95 -17.71 -8.66
C ARG A 165 -12.43 -18.02 -8.93
N GLU A 166 -13.14 -17.12 -9.59
CA GLU A 166 -14.56 -17.26 -9.90
C GLU A 166 -14.80 -17.65 -11.37
N THR A 167 -16.03 -18.12 -11.66
CA THR A 167 -16.44 -18.39 -13.05
C THR A 167 -16.70 -17.06 -13.77
N PRO A 168 -16.27 -16.88 -15.04
CA PRO A 168 -15.69 -17.89 -15.94
C PRO A 168 -14.17 -18.08 -15.84
N PHE A 169 -13.44 -17.17 -15.20
CA PHE A 169 -11.97 -17.12 -15.17
C PHE A 169 -11.31 -18.40 -14.65
N ARG A 170 -11.78 -18.93 -13.50
CA ARG A 170 -11.26 -20.17 -12.88
C ARG A 170 -11.16 -21.34 -13.86
N LYS A 171 -12.06 -21.43 -14.84
CA LYS A 171 -12.16 -22.59 -15.74
C LYS A 171 -11.19 -22.54 -16.92
N LYS A 172 -10.79 -21.35 -17.38
CA LYS A 172 -10.01 -21.21 -18.61
C LYS A 172 -8.75 -20.34 -18.49
N THR A 173 -8.54 -19.69 -17.35
CA THR A 173 -7.33 -18.90 -17.09
C THR A 173 -6.44 -19.60 -16.08
N ASP A 174 -5.14 -19.70 -16.37
CA ASP A 174 -4.13 -20.07 -15.38
C ASP A 174 -3.61 -18.80 -14.71
N SER A 175 -4.06 -18.54 -13.50
CA SER A 175 -3.67 -17.37 -12.71
C SER A 175 -2.70 -17.70 -11.57
N ARG A 176 -2.12 -18.90 -11.54
CA ARG A 176 -1.29 -19.36 -10.39
C ARG A 176 -0.09 -18.47 -10.11
N ILE A 177 0.58 -17.98 -11.15
CA ILE A 177 1.74 -17.09 -11.00
C ILE A 177 1.32 -15.76 -10.38
N PHE A 178 0.25 -15.15 -10.93
CA PHE A 178 -0.36 -13.94 -10.38
C PHE A 178 -0.74 -14.13 -8.91
N GLN A 179 -1.49 -15.18 -8.59
CA GLN A 179 -1.98 -15.47 -7.24
C GLN A 179 -0.83 -15.62 -6.24
N LYS A 180 0.23 -16.35 -6.61
CA LYS A 180 1.41 -16.53 -5.78
C LYS A 180 2.11 -15.20 -5.52
N LYS A 181 2.35 -14.41 -6.57
CA LYS A 181 3.03 -13.12 -6.46
C LYS A 181 2.23 -12.11 -5.64
N PHE A 182 0.92 -12.03 -5.86
CA PHE A 182 0.05 -11.18 -5.06
C PHE A 182 0.04 -11.60 -3.58
N ALA A 183 -0.01 -12.90 -3.27
CA ALA A 183 0.10 -13.38 -1.90
C ALA A 183 1.43 -12.99 -1.23
N GLU A 184 2.55 -13.04 -1.95
CA GLU A 184 3.84 -12.58 -1.43
C GLU A 184 3.83 -11.07 -1.11
N ILE A 185 3.20 -10.24 -1.95
CA ILE A 185 3.04 -8.80 -1.73
C ILE A 185 2.10 -8.55 -0.53
N GLU A 186 0.98 -9.25 -0.46
CA GLU A 186 0.01 -9.14 0.64
C GLU A 186 0.66 -9.47 1.99
N GLU A 187 1.46 -10.53 2.07
CA GLU A 187 2.16 -10.88 3.31
C GLU A 187 3.20 -9.83 3.70
N ARG A 188 3.92 -9.24 2.74
CA ARG A 188 4.81 -8.10 3.04
C ARG A 188 4.02 -6.89 3.52
N PHE A 189 2.91 -6.58 2.87
CA PHE A 189 2.05 -5.48 3.26
C PHE A 189 1.51 -5.67 4.68
N LYS A 190 1.10 -6.89 5.06
CA LYS A 190 0.75 -7.23 6.46
C LYS A 190 1.89 -6.91 7.43
N CYS A 191 3.10 -7.37 7.14
CA CYS A 191 4.26 -7.10 7.99
C CYS A 191 4.65 -5.62 8.05
N TRP A 192 4.34 -4.85 7.02
CA TRP A 192 4.77 -3.45 6.87
C TRP A 192 3.63 -2.45 7.07
N PHE A 193 2.48 -2.92 7.55
CA PHE A 193 1.28 -2.11 7.66
C PHE A 193 1.49 -0.89 8.56
N GLY A 194 2.29 -1.01 9.62
CA GLY A 194 2.62 0.11 10.51
C GLY A 194 3.31 1.30 9.83
N HIS A 195 3.97 1.11 8.67
CA HIS A 195 4.52 2.22 7.87
C HIS A 195 3.43 3.13 7.28
N PHE A 196 2.16 2.74 7.35
CA PHE A 196 1.00 3.51 6.88
C PHE A 196 0.32 4.32 7.99
N HIS A 197 0.93 4.49 9.17
CA HIS A 197 0.33 5.16 10.34
C HIS A 197 -0.19 6.59 10.07
N LEU A 198 0.41 7.34 9.13
CA LEU A 198 -0.01 8.72 8.79
C LEU A 198 -1.25 8.84 7.89
N ILE A 199 -1.83 7.73 7.44
CA ILE A 199 -2.97 7.72 6.51
C ILE A 199 -4.24 7.05 7.06
N HIS A 200 -4.36 6.93 8.39
CA HIS A 200 -5.54 6.34 9.04
C HIS A 200 -6.86 7.00 8.59
N ASP A 201 -6.83 8.32 8.36
CA ASP A 201 -7.93 9.12 7.83
C ASP A 201 -8.32 8.68 6.41
N ARG A 202 -7.34 8.36 5.57
CA ARG A 202 -7.55 7.86 4.19
C ARG A 202 -8.06 6.43 4.14
N LEU A 203 -7.68 5.58 5.09
CA LEU A 203 -8.21 4.21 5.18
C LEU A 203 -9.73 4.21 5.36
N ARG A 204 -10.28 5.19 6.09
CA ARG A 204 -11.73 5.36 6.21
C ARG A 204 -12.41 5.64 4.87
N TYR A 205 -11.81 6.49 4.03
CA TYR A 205 -12.35 6.79 2.70
C TYR A 205 -12.26 5.59 1.76
N LEU A 206 -11.16 4.83 1.80
CA LEU A 206 -11.04 3.59 1.05
C LEU A 206 -12.07 2.54 1.49
N ARG A 207 -12.26 2.38 2.80
CA ARG A 207 -13.29 1.50 3.35
C ARG A 207 -14.70 1.92 2.89
N ALA A 208 -14.98 3.22 2.79
CA ALA A 208 -16.28 3.70 2.32
C ALA A 208 -16.51 3.50 0.81
N ARG A 209 -15.43 3.34 0.02
CA ARG A 209 -15.49 2.97 -1.40
C ARG A 209 -15.86 1.50 -1.59
N GLU A 210 -15.46 0.62 -0.68
CA GLU A 210 -15.62 -0.82 -0.81
C GLU A 210 -16.88 -1.35 -0.08
N TYR A 211 -17.41 -2.46 -0.57
CA TYR A 211 -18.60 -3.14 -0.01
C TYR A 211 -18.23 -4.26 0.95
N ASP A 212 -17.00 -4.78 0.86
CA ASP A 212 -16.55 -5.86 1.75
C ASP A 212 -16.07 -5.29 3.09
N SER A 213 -16.72 -5.73 4.17
CA SER A 213 -16.36 -5.38 5.54
C SER A 213 -15.32 -6.32 6.16
N GLY A 214 -15.05 -7.47 5.51
CA GLY A 214 -14.20 -8.55 6.04
C GLY A 214 -12.71 -8.41 5.73
N THR A 215 -12.32 -7.48 4.86
CA THR A 215 -10.92 -7.23 4.52
C THR A 215 -10.13 -6.76 5.74
N TRP A 216 -9.11 -7.53 6.14
CA TRP A 216 -8.39 -7.36 7.41
C TRP A 216 -7.82 -5.95 7.60
N TRP A 217 -7.25 -5.35 6.55
CA TRP A 217 -6.59 -4.04 6.65
C TRP A 217 -7.56 -2.86 6.66
N PHE A 218 -8.85 -3.07 6.38
CA PHE A 218 -9.90 -2.08 6.67
C PHE A 218 -10.38 -2.12 8.13
N ALA A 219 -10.12 -3.23 8.82
CA ALA A 219 -10.45 -3.43 10.23
C ALA A 219 -9.30 -3.08 11.18
N SER A 220 -8.09 -2.88 10.65
CA SER A 220 -6.89 -2.55 11.41
C SER A 220 -6.52 -1.07 11.29
N ILE A 221 -5.99 -0.50 12.38
CA ILE A 221 -5.35 0.82 12.36
C ILE A 221 -3.85 0.56 12.29
N PRO A 222 -3.12 1.13 11.31
CA PRO A 222 -1.67 0.94 11.24
C PRO A 222 -0.99 1.68 12.39
N GLU A 223 -0.30 0.94 13.27
CA GLU A 223 0.51 1.52 14.35
C GLU A 223 2.00 1.35 14.04
N PRO A 224 2.87 2.35 14.31
CA PRO A 224 4.31 2.20 14.10
C PRO A 224 4.92 1.00 14.83
N ASP A 225 4.35 0.65 15.99
CA ASP A 225 4.80 -0.46 16.84
C ASP A 225 4.47 -1.84 16.23
N ASP A 226 3.62 -1.90 15.19
CA ASP A 226 3.32 -3.14 14.47
C ASP A 226 4.45 -3.58 13.53
N ILE A 227 5.43 -2.71 13.25
CA ILE A 227 6.54 -3.01 12.33
C ILE A 227 7.50 -3.99 13.03
N PRO A 228 7.71 -5.21 12.49
CA PRO A 228 8.66 -6.15 13.06
C PRO A 228 10.06 -5.53 13.09
N GLU A 229 10.72 -5.55 14.25
CA GLU A 229 12.11 -5.11 14.36
C GLU A 229 12.98 -5.86 13.34
N GLU A 230 13.54 -5.11 12.40
CA GLU A 230 14.41 -5.67 11.38
C GLU A 230 15.73 -6.10 12.04
N LYS A 231 15.84 -7.39 12.36
CA LYS A 231 17.06 -7.97 12.91
C LYS A 231 18.17 -7.87 11.87
N ILE A 232 19.11 -6.96 12.09
CA ILE A 232 20.31 -6.87 11.25
C ILE A 232 21.03 -8.23 11.32
N PRO A 233 21.23 -8.93 10.18
CA PRO A 233 21.87 -10.23 10.20
C PRO A 233 23.25 -10.14 10.86
N GLU A 234 23.58 -11.04 11.80
CA GLU A 234 24.86 -11.00 12.52
C GLU A 234 26.06 -11.04 11.56
N LYS A 235 25.92 -11.62 10.38
CA LYS A 235 26.94 -11.58 9.32
C LYS A 235 27.20 -10.17 8.79
N ALA A 236 26.16 -9.37 8.58
CA ALA A 236 26.28 -7.98 8.17
C ALA A 236 26.89 -7.16 9.32
N MET A 237 26.43 -7.36 10.56
CA MET A 237 27.03 -6.74 11.75
C MET A 237 28.50 -7.11 11.94
N ALA A 238 28.87 -8.37 11.71
CA ALA A 238 30.25 -8.83 11.77
C ALA A 238 31.10 -8.19 10.67
N GLY A 239 30.56 -8.02 9.46
CA GLY A 239 31.18 -7.29 8.36
C GLY A 239 31.42 -5.82 8.72
N PHE A 240 30.40 -5.12 9.25
CA PHE A 240 30.55 -3.76 9.76
C PHE A 240 31.60 -3.71 10.88
N ARG A 241 31.52 -4.57 11.89
CA ARG A 241 32.51 -4.64 12.98
C ARG A 241 33.92 -4.82 12.45
N LYS A 242 34.12 -5.71 11.46
CA LYS A 242 35.42 -5.96 10.85
C LYS A 242 35.94 -4.75 10.07
N THR A 243 35.15 -4.18 9.16
CA THR A 243 35.51 -2.95 8.42
C THR A 243 35.79 -1.80 9.38
N PHE A 244 35.02 -1.70 10.45
CA PHE A 244 35.19 -0.69 11.48
C PHE A 244 36.48 -0.91 12.30
N GLN A 245 36.81 -2.15 12.65
CA GLN A 245 38.06 -2.51 13.33
C GLN A 245 39.29 -2.30 12.44
N GLU A 246 39.18 -2.59 11.14
CA GLU A 246 40.25 -2.42 10.16
C GLU A 246 40.50 -0.94 9.84
N ALA A 247 39.44 -0.13 9.69
CA ALA A 247 39.55 1.32 9.56
C ALA A 247 39.98 2.00 10.88
N GLY A 248 39.66 1.40 12.03
CA GLY A 248 40.00 1.89 13.37
C GLY A 248 41.40 1.52 13.88
N ALA A 249 42.24 0.87 13.07
CA ALA A 249 43.60 0.51 13.47
C ALA A 249 44.56 1.69 13.64
N SER A 250 44.21 2.90 13.16
CA SER A 250 44.92 4.14 13.50
C SER A 250 44.14 4.95 14.54
N LYS A 251 44.32 4.63 15.82
CA LYS A 251 43.91 5.52 16.90
C LYS A 251 44.84 6.74 16.91
N GLN A 252 44.43 7.84 16.26
CA GLN A 252 45.01 9.13 16.63
C GLN A 252 44.55 9.45 18.07
N PRO A 253 45.47 9.79 18.99
CA PRO A 253 45.14 9.98 20.41
C PRO A 253 44.30 11.24 20.69
N TYR A 254 44.06 12.08 19.68
CA TYR A 254 43.30 13.32 19.80
C TYR A 254 42.78 13.77 18.44
N CYS A 255 41.58 14.35 18.40
CA CYS A 255 41.01 14.99 17.22
C CYS A 255 40.69 16.46 17.54
N PRO A 256 41.12 17.44 16.72
CA PRO A 256 40.80 18.86 16.94
C PRO A 256 39.31 19.20 16.96
N GLU A 257 38.50 18.38 16.29
CA GLU A 257 37.04 18.57 16.23
C GLU A 257 36.33 17.93 17.44
N SER A 258 37.05 17.28 18.36
CA SER A 258 36.43 16.55 19.48
C SER A 258 35.62 17.42 20.43
N ASP A 259 35.86 18.73 20.45
CA ASP A 259 35.14 19.68 21.29
C ASP A 259 33.65 19.78 20.89
N ASP A 260 33.33 19.50 19.62
CA ASP A 260 31.96 19.47 19.12
C ASP A 260 31.24 18.13 19.41
N ALA A 261 31.96 17.09 19.89
CA ALA A 261 31.40 15.77 20.13
C ALA A 261 30.30 15.74 21.20
N GLU A 262 30.46 16.52 22.28
CA GLU A 262 29.47 16.60 23.37
C GLU A 262 28.22 17.37 22.95
N ALA A 263 28.40 18.48 22.24
CA ALA A 263 27.31 19.26 21.68
C ALA A 263 26.55 18.45 20.62
N TYR A 264 27.25 17.71 19.76
CA TYR A 264 26.64 16.81 18.78
C TYR A 264 25.88 15.65 19.44
N ALA A 265 26.47 15.03 20.47
CA ALA A 265 25.82 13.94 21.22
C ALA A 265 24.53 14.39 21.90
N SER A 266 24.46 15.67 22.30
CA SER A 266 23.33 16.29 22.99
C SER A 266 22.40 17.11 22.09
N TYR A 267 22.58 17.05 20.76
CA TYR A 267 21.79 17.79 19.77
C TYR A 267 21.81 19.33 19.97
N MET A 268 22.94 19.88 20.43
CA MET A 268 23.12 21.30 20.70
C MET A 268 23.92 22.04 19.61
N LEU A 269 24.34 21.35 18.55
CA LEU A 269 24.98 21.98 17.40
C LEU A 269 23.95 22.62 16.47
N ASP A 270 24.28 23.77 15.89
CA ASP A 270 23.52 24.35 14.80
C ASP A 270 23.55 23.43 13.56
N ILE A 271 22.54 23.56 12.68
CA ILE A 271 22.32 22.69 11.51
C ILE A 271 23.57 22.54 10.64
N ARG A 272 24.33 23.63 10.44
CA ARG A 272 25.50 23.63 9.57
C ARG A 272 26.65 22.86 10.22
N LYS A 273 26.92 23.11 11.50
CA LYS A 273 27.94 22.37 12.26
C LYS A 273 27.57 20.91 12.49
N ASN A 274 26.29 20.62 12.70
CA ASN A 274 25.79 19.27 12.87
C ASN A 274 26.12 18.42 11.64
N ARG A 275 25.82 18.92 10.43
CA ARG A 275 26.16 18.23 9.18
C ARG A 275 27.67 18.04 9.01
N GLN A 276 28.46 19.08 9.24
CA GLN A 276 29.92 19.01 9.12
C GLN A 276 30.52 17.98 10.09
N PHE A 277 30.06 17.99 11.33
CA PHE A 277 30.52 17.06 12.34
C PHE A 277 30.01 15.63 12.09
N HIS A 278 28.81 15.47 11.53
CA HIS A 278 28.31 14.16 11.08
C HIS A 278 29.22 13.56 9.99
N GLU A 279 29.58 14.34 8.97
CA GLU A 279 30.51 13.92 7.91
C GLU A 279 31.89 13.56 8.50
N HIS A 280 32.36 14.29 9.52
CA HIS A 280 33.58 13.98 10.26
C HIS A 280 33.48 12.65 11.03
N LEU A 281 32.37 12.37 11.71
CA LEU A 281 32.15 11.12 12.47
C LEU A 281 32.24 9.86 11.62
N LEU A 282 31.92 9.95 10.33
CA LEU A 282 32.07 8.83 9.39
C LEU A 282 33.54 8.42 9.18
N THR A 283 34.47 9.30 9.52
CA THR A 283 35.91 9.11 9.28
C THR A 283 36.75 9.19 10.56
N CYS A 284 36.21 9.73 11.66
CA CYS A 284 36.93 9.91 12.92
C CYS A 284 36.37 9.02 14.04
N ARG A 285 37.06 7.91 14.31
CA ARG A 285 36.70 6.98 15.38
C ARG A 285 36.79 7.60 16.78
N PHE A 286 37.79 8.47 17.03
CA PHE A 286 37.90 9.13 18.33
C PHE A 286 36.65 9.95 18.67
N CYS A 287 36.17 10.77 17.74
CA CYS A 287 34.95 11.56 17.91
C CYS A 287 33.70 10.67 17.99
N LEU A 288 33.63 9.58 17.22
CA LEU A 288 32.51 8.63 17.31
C LEU A 288 32.43 7.93 18.66
N ASP A 289 33.56 7.46 19.20
CA ASP A 289 33.61 6.84 20.52
C ASP A 289 33.18 7.83 21.60
N LEU A 290 33.61 9.10 21.53
CA LEU A 290 33.16 10.16 22.44
C LEU A 290 31.65 10.40 22.37
N VAL A 291 31.09 10.47 21.16
CA VAL A 291 29.63 10.66 20.96
C VAL A 291 28.85 9.46 21.51
N LEU A 292 29.29 8.24 21.21
CA LEU A 292 28.64 7.02 21.68
C LEU A 292 28.70 6.89 23.21
N ASP A 293 29.86 7.14 23.82
CA ASP A 293 30.01 7.13 25.28
C ASP A 293 29.11 8.16 25.97
N LYS A 294 29.00 9.37 25.40
CA LYS A 294 28.12 10.42 25.92
C LYS A 294 26.64 10.05 25.77
N ARG A 295 26.24 9.49 24.62
CA ARG A 295 24.87 9.01 24.41
C ARG A 295 24.53 7.86 25.37
N ILE A 296 25.40 6.86 25.52
CA ILE A 296 25.19 5.75 26.46
C ILE A 296 25.02 6.25 27.90
N LYS A 297 25.86 7.21 28.34
CA LYS A 297 25.74 7.83 29.67
C LYS A 297 24.44 8.61 29.84
N HIS A 298 24.00 9.35 28.82
CA HIS A 298 22.74 10.08 28.85
C HIS A 298 21.53 9.15 28.97
N TRP A 299 21.53 8.03 28.23
CA TRP A 299 20.46 7.03 28.29
C TRP A 299 20.44 6.31 29.65
N ALA A 300 21.60 5.87 30.16
CA ALA A 300 21.71 5.26 31.48
C ALA A 300 21.30 6.19 32.66
N SER A 301 21.31 7.51 32.44
CA SER A 301 20.85 8.50 33.43
C SER A 301 19.34 8.80 33.37
N LYS A 302 18.64 8.36 32.33
CA LYS A 302 17.18 8.52 32.18
C LYS A 302 16.39 7.31 32.72
N ASP A 303 17.05 6.17 32.90
CA ASP A 303 16.47 4.92 33.43
C ASP A 303 16.62 4.76 34.96
N ASN A 304 17.09 5.81 35.66
CA ASN A 304 17.10 5.97 37.12
C ASN A 304 16.23 7.15 37.51
#